data_AF-A0A2A2PF47-F1
#
_entry.id   AF-A0A2A2PF47-F1
#
_cell.length_a   1.000
_cell.length_b   1.000
_cell.length_c   1.000
_cell.angle_alpha   90.00
_cell.angle_beta   90.00
_cell.angle_gamma   90.00
#
_symmetry.space_group_name_H-M   'P 1'
#
loop_
_entity.id
_entity.type
_entity.pdbx_description
1 polymer ?
#
loop_
_entity_poly.entity_id
_entity_poly.type
_entity_poly.pdbx_seq_one_letter_code
_entity_poly.pdbx_strand_id
1 'polypeptide(L)'
;MRITPDSQEAVVLIDDAKRTLIGYKKQTLTFAALQRLFSPIETCELALRIELLCNKSVGVLEKEFYYEDENGRPLFIPPKYIKHYLLTGVLSHPETKMPIESVSEESIAIEFLVL
;
A
#
# COMPACT_ATOMS: atom_id res chain seq x y z
N MET A 1 14.65 8.98 -8.46
CA MET A 1 14.90 10.06 -7.47
C MET A 1 14.24 9.63 -6.15
N ARG A 2 14.96 9.62 -5.02
CA ARG A 2 14.41 9.25 -3.70
C ARG A 2 14.19 10.53 -2.90
N ILE A 3 12.96 10.81 -2.49
CA ILE A 3 12.65 11.92 -1.59
C ILE A 3 12.96 11.44 -0.16
N THR A 4 13.91 12.08 0.51
CA THR A 4 14.23 11.78 1.91
C THR A 4 13.15 12.39 2.82
N PRO A 5 12.63 11.67 3.83
CA PRO A 5 11.55 12.18 4.69
C PRO A 5 11.83 13.53 5.36
N ASP A 6 13.10 13.85 5.61
CA ASP A 6 13.52 15.08 6.29
C ASP A 6 13.77 16.26 5.33
N SER A 7 13.58 16.08 4.02
CA SER A 7 13.75 17.19 3.08
C SER A 7 12.58 18.18 3.21
N GLN A 8 12.87 19.46 2.93
CA GLN A 8 11.83 20.49 2.88
C GLN A 8 10.71 20.13 1.90
N GLU A 9 11.06 19.49 0.78
CA GLU A 9 10.11 18.97 -0.20
C GLU A 9 9.19 17.90 0.40
N ALA A 10 9.75 16.94 1.16
CA ALA A 10 8.96 15.91 1.82
C ALA A 10 7.96 16.50 2.81
N VAL A 11 8.36 17.49 3.61
CA VAL A 11 7.47 18.14 4.59
C VAL A 11 6.25 18.76 3.89
N VAL A 12 6.47 19.49 2.79
CA VAL A 12 5.38 20.11 2.02
C VAL A 12 4.43 19.04 1.46
N LEU A 13 4.98 17.95 0.91
CA LEU A 13 4.18 16.84 0.37
C LEU A 13 3.38 16.11 1.45
N ILE A 14 3.97 15.91 2.62
CA ILE A 14 3.33 15.24 3.76
C ILE A 14 2.16 16.09 4.27
N ASP A 15 2.36 17.39 4.42
CA ASP A 15 1.30 18.30 4.90
C ASP A 15 0.14 18.41 3.90
N ASP A 16 0.44 18.49 2.60
CA ASP A 16 -0.57 18.47 1.54
C ASP A 16 -1.38 17.17 1.53
N ALA A 17 -0.70 16.03 1.65
CA ALA A 17 -1.34 14.72 1.72
C ALA A 17 -2.25 14.59 2.96
N LYS A 18 -1.80 15.05 4.13
CA LYS A 18 -2.62 15.03 5.37
C LYS A 18 -3.90 15.85 5.22
N ARG A 19 -3.82 17.01 4.56
CA ARG A 19 -5.02 17.84 4.28
C ARG A 19 -5.97 17.15 3.32
N THR A 20 -5.42 16.57 2.25
CA THR A 20 -6.20 15.84 1.24
C THR A 20 -6.91 14.62 1.82
N LEU A 21 -6.25 13.89 2.72
CA LEU A 21 -6.73 12.62 3.27
C LEU A 21 -7.53 12.74 4.57
N ILE A 22 -7.72 13.95 5.11
CA ILE A 22 -8.33 14.15 6.45
C ILE A 22 -9.72 13.51 6.61
N GLY A 23 -10.52 13.48 5.53
CA GLY A 23 -11.86 12.88 5.52
C GLY A 23 -11.89 11.35 5.37
N TYR A 24 -10.72 10.73 5.14
CA TYR A 24 -10.58 9.32 4.80
C TYR A 24 -9.91 8.51 5.91
N LYS A 25 -9.74 9.07 7.10
CA LYS A 25 -9.09 8.40 8.23
C LYS A 25 -9.71 7.02 8.50
N LYS A 26 -8.86 5.99 8.63
CA LYS A 26 -9.19 4.56 8.78
C LYS A 26 -9.89 3.92 7.57
N GLN A 27 -9.95 4.61 6.43
CA GLN A 27 -10.44 4.01 5.19
C GLN A 27 -9.26 3.44 4.41
N THR A 28 -9.50 2.29 3.77
CA THR A 28 -8.56 1.71 2.80
C THR A 28 -8.90 2.25 1.42
N LEU A 29 -7.90 2.79 0.74
CA LEU A 29 -8.01 3.38 -0.58
C LEU A 29 -7.16 2.60 -1.58
N THR A 30 -7.71 2.40 -2.78
CA THR A 30 -6.96 1.84 -3.90
C THR A 30 -6.02 2.88 -4.49
N PHE A 31 -4.98 2.44 -5.22
CA PHE A 31 -4.09 3.35 -5.94
C PHE A 31 -4.88 4.27 -6.91
N ALA A 32 -5.91 3.74 -7.57
CA ALA A 32 -6.77 4.51 -8.47
C ALA A 32 -7.59 5.58 -7.72
N ALA A 33 -8.04 5.31 -6.48
CA ALA A 33 -8.71 6.30 -5.66
C ALA A 33 -7.75 7.42 -5.25
N LEU A 34 -6.54 7.07 -4.82
CA LEU A 34 -5.49 8.05 -4.50
C LEU A 34 -5.15 8.91 -5.72
N GLN A 35 -5.03 8.31 -6.90
CA GLN A 35 -4.78 9.04 -8.16
C GLN A 35 -5.85 10.09 -8.47
N ARG A 36 -7.11 9.83 -8.12
CA ARG A 36 -8.20 10.82 -8.28
C ARG A 36 -8.09 11.95 -7.26
N LEU A 37 -7.73 11.64 -6.01
CA LEU A 37 -7.60 12.62 -4.93
C LEU A 37 -6.40 13.57 -5.15
N PHE A 38 -5.32 13.03 -5.70
CA PHE A 38 -4.06 13.76 -5.95
C PHE A 38 -3.96 14.29 -7.39
N SER A 39 -5.02 14.21 -8.20
CA SER A 39 -5.02 14.72 -9.57
C SER A 39 -4.79 16.25 -9.62
N PRO A 40 -4.00 16.79 -10.56
CA PRO A 40 -3.49 16.15 -11.79
C PRO A 40 -2.01 15.70 -11.73
N ILE A 41 -1.65 14.84 -10.77
CA ILE A 41 -0.29 14.29 -10.65
C ILE A 41 -0.07 13.10 -11.60
N GLU A 42 1.12 12.95 -12.19
CA GLU A 42 1.46 11.78 -13.01
C GLU A 42 1.58 10.49 -12.17
N THR A 43 1.22 9.34 -12.75
CA THR A 43 1.22 8.03 -12.06
C THR A 43 2.56 7.70 -11.39
N CYS A 44 3.68 7.94 -12.07
CA CYS A 44 5.02 7.67 -11.54
C CYS A 44 5.35 8.58 -10.35
N GLU A 45 4.95 9.84 -10.43
CA GLU A 45 5.15 10.79 -9.34
C GLU A 45 4.27 10.43 -8.13
N LEU A 46 3.01 10.05 -8.37
CA LEU A 46 2.13 9.58 -7.30
C LEU A 46 2.70 8.34 -6.60
N ALA A 47 3.25 7.38 -7.34
CA ALA A 47 3.86 6.20 -6.75
C ALA A 47 5.01 6.56 -5.78
N LEU A 48 5.85 7.53 -6.15
CA LEU A 48 6.92 8.03 -5.27
C LEU A 48 6.37 8.75 -4.04
N ARG A 49 5.33 9.56 -4.20
CA ARG A 49 4.65 10.24 -3.08
C ARG A 49 4.05 9.22 -2.11
N ILE A 50 3.34 8.21 -2.62
CA ILE A 50 2.76 7.15 -1.80
C ILE A 50 3.85 6.37 -1.06
N GLU A 51 4.99 6.09 -1.70
CA GLU A 51 6.13 5.44 -1.03
C GLU A 51 6.62 6.26 0.17
N LEU A 52 6.74 7.59 0.03
CA LEU A 52 7.06 8.50 1.11
C LEU A 52 6.00 8.48 2.22
N LEU A 53 4.71 8.55 1.86
CA LEU A 53 3.61 8.57 2.83
C LEU A 53 3.46 7.26 3.62
N CYS A 54 3.87 6.14 3.01
CA CYS A 54 3.95 4.82 3.63
C CYS A 54 5.21 4.62 4.48
N ASN A 55 6.15 5.58 4.49
CA ASN A 55 7.34 5.46 5.32
C ASN A 55 6.95 5.44 6.79
N LYS A 56 7.57 4.54 7.57
CA LYS A 56 7.29 4.36 9.00
C LYS A 56 7.50 5.64 9.83
N SER A 57 8.43 6.51 9.44
CA SER A 57 8.65 7.78 10.15
C SER A 57 7.59 8.84 9.81
N VAL A 58 6.91 8.70 8.68
CA VAL A 58 5.88 9.62 8.19
C VAL A 58 4.50 9.19 8.67
N GLY A 59 4.17 7.91 8.47
CA GLY A 59 2.96 7.28 9.04
C GLY A 59 1.65 7.94 8.61
N VAL A 60 1.52 8.32 7.35
CA VAL A 60 0.25 8.86 6.80
C VAL A 60 -0.59 7.74 6.16
N LEU A 61 0.09 6.81 5.49
CA LEU A 61 -0.52 5.63 4.90
C LEU A 61 0.14 4.37 5.44
N GLU A 62 -0.60 3.27 5.49
CA GLU A 62 -0.09 1.92 5.69
C GLU A 62 -0.44 1.05 4.47
N LYS A 63 0.53 0.26 3.99
CA LYS A 63 0.28 -0.69 2.90
C LYS A 63 -0.44 -1.92 3.44
N GLU A 64 -1.61 -2.17 2.88
CA GLU A 64 -2.34 -3.42 3.08
C GLU A 64 -2.17 -4.31 1.85
N PHE A 65 -2.08 -5.62 2.07
CA PHE A 65 -1.90 -6.60 1.01
C PHE A 65 -3.08 -7.55 1.05
N TYR A 66 -3.67 -7.81 -0.11
CA TYR A 66 -4.79 -8.71 -0.25
C TYR A 66 -4.46 -9.74 -1.33
N TYR A 67 -4.75 -11.00 -1.05
CA TYR A 67 -4.73 -12.07 -2.03
C TYR A 67 -6.17 -12.32 -2.49
N GLU A 68 -6.41 -12.33 -3.80
CA GLU A 68 -7.70 -12.72 -4.35
C GLU A 68 -7.73 -14.24 -4.53
N ASP A 69 -8.65 -14.92 -3.82
CA ASP A 69 -8.83 -16.36 -3.94
C ASP A 69 -9.55 -16.77 -5.24
N GLU A 70 -9.68 -18.08 -5.48
CA GLU A 70 -10.37 -18.62 -6.66
C GLU A 70 -11.85 -18.19 -6.78
N ASN A 71 -12.45 -17.68 -5.69
CA ASN A 71 -13.82 -17.19 -5.66
C ASN A 71 -13.90 -15.65 -5.79
N GLY A 72 -12.79 -14.98 -6.05
CA GLY A 72 -12.72 -13.52 -6.15
C GLY A 72 -12.85 -12.81 -4.79
N ARG A 73 -12.62 -13.51 -3.68
CA ARG A 73 -12.73 -12.93 -2.34
C ARG A 73 -11.37 -12.41 -1.88
N PRO A 74 -11.30 -11.15 -1.43
CA PRO A 74 -10.06 -10.60 -0.91
C PRO A 74 -9.74 -11.21 0.45
N LEU A 75 -8.57 -11.81 0.56
CA LEU A 75 -7.98 -12.33 1.78
C LEU A 75 -6.88 -11.38 2.23
N PHE A 76 -7.04 -10.74 3.38
CA PHE A 76 -5.98 -9.89 3.93
C PHE A 76 -4.73 -10.72 4.28
N ILE A 77 -3.57 -10.29 3.78
CA ILE A 77 -2.28 -10.94 4.00
C ILE A 77 -1.42 -10.07 4.92
N PRO A 78 -1.19 -10.51 6.17
CA PRO A 78 -0.34 -9.76 7.09
C PRO A 78 1.09 -9.58 6.57
N PRO A 79 1.77 -8.46 6.87
CA PRO A 79 3.10 -8.15 6.32
C PRO A 79 4.17 -9.22 6.54
N LYS A 80 4.05 -10.05 7.59
CA LYS A 80 4.99 -11.16 7.85
C LYS A 80 4.94 -12.23 6.75
N TYR A 81 3.76 -12.50 6.18
CA TYR A 81 3.59 -13.49 5.11
C TYR A 81 4.08 -12.94 3.77
N ILE A 82 3.85 -11.65 3.50
CA ILE A 82 4.42 -10.98 2.32
C ILE A 82 5.94 -10.99 2.37
N LYS A 83 6.55 -10.68 3.52
CA LYS A 83 8.01 -10.76 3.68
C LYS A 83 8.54 -12.18 3.45
N HIS A 84 7.83 -13.19 3.94
CA HIS A 84 8.21 -14.59 3.69
C HIS A 84 8.10 -14.93 2.19
N TYR A 85 7.01 -14.53 1.54
CA TYR A 85 6.80 -14.72 0.10
C TYR A 85 7.91 -14.07 -0.73
N LEU A 86 8.25 -12.80 -0.46
CA LEU A 86 9.31 -12.10 -1.17
C LEU A 86 10.69 -12.76 -1.02
N LEU A 87 10.92 -13.52 0.05
CA LEU A 87 12.18 -14.21 0.30
C LEU A 87 12.20 -15.64 -0.26
N THR A 88 11.05 -16.32 -0.33
CA THR A 88 10.98 -17.77 -0.59
C THR A 88 10.20 -18.14 -1.84
N GLY A 89 9.42 -17.21 -2.40
CA GLY A 89 8.43 -17.47 -3.45
C GLY A 89 7.18 -18.19 -2.95
N VAL A 90 7.05 -18.48 -1.65
CA VAL A 90 5.91 -19.23 -1.10
C VAL A 90 5.03 -18.31 -0.25
N LEU A 91 3.78 -18.13 -0.67
CA LEU A 91 2.77 -17.43 0.12
C LEU A 91 1.96 -18.46 0.90
N SER A 92 1.76 -18.22 2.20
CA SER A 92 0.93 -19.07 3.05
C SER A 92 -0.33 -18.36 3.47
N HIS A 93 -1.44 -19.09 3.50
CA HIS A 93 -2.72 -18.61 4.01
C HIS A 93 -2.58 -18.23 5.50
N PRO A 94 -3.03 -17.04 5.92
CA PRO A 94 -2.80 -16.54 7.28
C PRO A 94 -3.49 -17.37 8.37
N GLU A 95 -4.68 -17.91 8.09
CA GLU A 95 -5.45 -18.73 9.04
C GLU A 95 -4.99 -20.20 9.06
N THR A 96 -5.04 -20.88 7.91
CA THR A 96 -4.71 -22.32 7.81
C THR A 96 -3.20 -22.60 7.86
N LYS A 97 -2.36 -21.60 7.60
CA LYS A 97 -0.90 -21.70 7.47
C LYS A 97 -0.43 -22.61 6.34
N MET A 98 -1.34 -23.04 5.46
CA MET A 98 -1.00 -23.85 4.30
C MET A 98 -0.48 -22.98 3.15
N PRO A 99 0.46 -23.47 2.33
CA PRO A 99 0.86 -22.81 1.09
C PRO A 99 -0.33 -22.59 0.15
N ILE A 100 -0.34 -21.48 -0.55
CA ILE A 100 -1.27 -21.20 -1.64
C ILE A 100 -0.58 -21.65 -2.94
N GLU A 101 -1.15 -22.63 -3.63
CA GLU A 101 -0.45 -23.33 -4.73
C GLU A 101 -0.41 -22.52 -6.03
N SER A 102 -1.38 -21.61 -6.25
CA SER A 102 -1.57 -20.88 -7.51
C SER A 102 -1.48 -19.37 -7.34
N VAL A 103 -0.42 -18.89 -6.68
CA VAL A 103 -0.22 -17.43 -6.53
C VAL A 103 0.35 -16.85 -7.81
N SER A 104 -0.43 -16.00 -8.46
CA SER A 104 0.07 -15.05 -9.46
C SER A 104 0.38 -13.72 -8.79
N GLU A 105 1.36 -12.97 -9.32
CA GLU A 105 1.62 -11.59 -8.89
C GLU A 105 0.37 -10.71 -9.09
N GLU A 106 -0.44 -10.99 -10.11
CA GLU A 106 -1.70 -10.29 -10.40
C GLU A 106 -2.79 -10.59 -9.35
N SER A 107 -2.66 -11.70 -8.62
CA SER A 107 -3.59 -12.07 -7.55
C SER A 107 -3.30 -11.35 -6.23
N ILE A 108 -2.23 -10.55 -6.15
CA ILE A 108 -1.88 -9.77 -4.96
C ILE A 108 -2.18 -8.29 -5.20
N ALA A 109 -3.24 -7.79 -4.57
CA ALA A 109 -3.56 -6.37 -4.56
C ALA A 109 -2.82 -5.66 -3.42
N ILE A 110 -2.33 -4.45 -3.70
CA ILE A 110 -1.77 -3.53 -2.71
C ILE A 110 -2.73 -2.35 -2.56
N GLU A 111 -3.21 -2.14 -1.34
CA GLU A 111 -4.09 -1.04 -0.98
C GLU A 111 -3.47 -0.20 0.15
N PHE A 112 -4.09 0.94 0.45
CA PHE A 112 -3.50 1.95 1.33
C PHE A 112 -4.49 2.38 2.41
N LEU A 113 -4.24 1.96 3.64
CA LEU A 113 -4.98 2.41 4.82
C LEU A 113 -4.52 3.81 5.22
N VAL A 114 -5.46 4.74 5.42
CA VAL A 114 -5.18 6.10 5.92
C VAL A 114 -5.13 6.11 7.46
N LEU A 115 -4.04 6.60 8.03
CA LEU A 115 -3.77 6.58 9.49
C LEU A 115 -4.34 7.80 10.27
#